data_AF-A0AA48MBM8-F1
#
_entry.id   AF-A0AA48MBM8-F1
#
_cell.length_a   1.000
_cell.length_b   1.000
_cell.length_c   1.000
_cell.angle_alpha   90.00
_cell.angle_beta   90.00
_cell.angle_gamma   90.00
#
_symmetry.space_group_name_H-M   'P 1'
#
loop_
_entity.id
_entity.type
_entity.pdbx_description
1 polymer ?
#
loop_
_entity_poly.entity_id
_entity_poly.type
_entity_poly.pdbx_seq_one_letter_code
_entity_poly.pdbx_strand_id
1 'polypeptide(L)'
;MKANANKLLSALLACLLVLSACSSDQEKPADAPDDPTHQPAADHQTGESTVTEMPKSREEKIQLLKSMIPEGLTKLPETAEEFYNLPPGRFAGVPYGHQYKEIEKVLQQFPNIENPDVEILDLYYLALLGLFAEDYPEPEEIINQIKLTSFGSPDMDDPRYQFKEQYNVMIVLDASGSMGHMAGGKTRMEAAKEAIRSFAASLPDGARVGLRVYGHEGTGAEADKARSCSKSDVMYPLQAYDQQKLDSALAQFKPAGWTPIALALEQAQKDLEAYKGEKSTNIIYLVSDGIETCGGDPVQVAKQLADSDVTPIVNVVGFGVDGEAQRQLKAVAEAAKGRYVLIQDQKELEEEFEQAEEIARKWRKWKDGASHDAFSKHLSQGLEILRFGFDWGKKGRQESYNIFSSFLYLEGKEILDKSTITKLEEIKNKQDKLIQERRNELETFLKNLNDKTYTEAIEAINQQYNENVKK
;
A
#
# COMPACT_ATOMS: atom_id res chain seq x y z
N MET A 1 -8.32 49.88 -33.47
CA MET A 1 -7.27 49.81 -32.43
C MET A 1 -7.06 48.31 -32.14
N LYS A 2 -6.23 47.61 -32.93
CA LYS A 2 -4.77 47.43 -32.83
C LYS A 2 -4.28 46.91 -31.46
N ALA A 3 -3.80 45.66 -31.52
CA ALA A 3 -2.57 45.13 -30.93
C ALA A 3 -2.41 45.09 -29.40
N ASN A 4 -2.35 43.88 -28.84
CA ASN A 4 -1.19 43.39 -28.07
C ASN A 4 -1.53 42.05 -27.39
N ALA A 5 -1.21 40.94 -28.05
CA ALA A 5 -1.09 39.63 -27.39
C ALA A 5 -0.25 38.71 -28.28
N ASN A 6 1.01 39.09 -28.55
CA ASN A 6 1.98 38.23 -29.23
C ASN A 6 3.41 38.73 -29.01
N LYS A 7 3.84 38.80 -27.75
CA LYS A 7 5.25 38.97 -27.34
C LYS A 7 5.43 38.46 -25.91
N LEU A 8 5.60 37.14 -25.74
CA LEU A 8 6.20 36.58 -24.52
C LEU A 8 6.64 35.11 -24.62
N LEU A 9 6.51 34.45 -25.77
CA LEU A 9 6.94 33.06 -25.95
C LEU A 9 8.13 32.89 -26.91
N SER A 10 9.03 33.89 -26.96
CA SER A 10 10.21 33.90 -27.84
C SER A 10 11.46 34.34 -27.08
N ALA A 11 11.73 33.69 -25.95
CA ALA A 11 12.95 33.92 -25.16
C ALA A 11 13.27 32.70 -24.27
N LEU A 12 13.61 31.56 -24.87
CA LEU A 12 14.40 30.48 -24.24
C LEU A 12 14.81 29.41 -25.27
N LEU A 13 15.12 29.85 -26.49
CA LEU A 13 15.67 29.02 -27.57
C LEU A 13 16.90 29.72 -28.15
N ALA A 14 17.91 29.96 -27.32
CA ALA A 14 19.23 30.44 -27.75
C ALA A 14 20.19 30.41 -26.54
N CYS A 15 20.82 29.27 -26.29
CA CYS A 15 22.17 29.23 -25.73
C CYS A 15 22.74 27.82 -25.91
N LEU A 16 23.98 27.79 -26.44
CA LEU A 16 24.92 26.66 -26.46
C LEU A 16 24.83 25.71 -27.66
N LEU A 17 25.18 26.26 -28.82
CA LEU A 17 26.00 25.56 -29.80
C LEU A 17 27.28 26.38 -30.05
N VAL A 18 28.36 25.65 -30.31
CA VAL A 18 29.71 26.06 -30.71
C VAL A 18 30.69 26.30 -29.55
N LEU A 19 31.50 25.27 -29.28
CA LEU A 19 32.96 25.36 -29.41
C LEU A 19 33.53 23.93 -29.56
N SER A 20 33.96 23.61 -30.79
CA SER A 20 34.83 22.49 -31.11
C SER A 20 36.16 23.05 -31.60
N ALA A 21 37.26 22.73 -30.93
CA ALA A 21 38.61 22.72 -31.50
C ALA A 21 39.56 21.92 -30.60
N CYS A 22 40.46 21.19 -31.26
CA CYS A 22 41.26 20.05 -30.83
C CYS A 22 42.35 20.32 -29.78
N SER A 23 42.66 19.30 -28.99
CA SER A 23 44.04 18.93 -28.65
C SER A 23 44.08 17.43 -28.29
N SER A 24 44.83 16.67 -29.07
CA SER A 24 45.29 15.32 -28.73
C SER A 24 46.31 15.39 -27.60
N ASP A 25 46.20 14.53 -26.60
CA ASP A 25 47.34 13.74 -26.13
C ASP A 25 46.86 12.57 -25.25
N GLN A 26 47.60 11.47 -25.38
CA GLN A 26 47.34 10.16 -24.80
C GLN A 26 47.48 10.18 -23.28
N GLU A 27 46.56 9.53 -22.57
CA GLU A 27 46.84 8.62 -21.46
C GLU A 27 45.57 7.84 -21.07
N LYS A 28 45.73 6.54 -20.83
CA LYS A 28 44.68 5.57 -20.45
C LYS A 28 45.11 4.95 -19.09
N PRO A 29 44.21 4.30 -18.32
CA PRO A 29 43.49 4.88 -17.18
C PRO A 29 43.75 4.11 -15.86
N ALA A 30 43.18 4.58 -14.74
CA ALA A 30 43.10 3.80 -13.49
C ALA A 30 41.74 3.99 -12.78
N ASP A 31 41.02 2.86 -12.69
CA ASP A 31 40.12 2.32 -11.67
C ASP A 31 38.93 3.11 -11.08
N ALA A 32 37.74 2.54 -11.34
CA ALA A 32 36.52 2.55 -10.52
C ALA A 32 35.75 1.23 -10.81
N PRO A 33 34.94 0.70 -9.88
CA PRO A 33 34.97 -0.71 -9.46
C PRO A 33 34.01 -1.67 -10.20
N ASP A 34 34.34 -2.96 -10.04
CA ASP A 34 33.66 -4.19 -10.46
C ASP A 34 32.12 -4.18 -10.44
N ASP A 35 31.55 -4.55 -11.58
CA ASP A 35 30.19 -5.09 -11.76
C ASP A 35 30.35 -6.59 -12.12
N PRO A 36 29.65 -7.54 -11.48
CA PRO A 36 30.00 -8.94 -11.57
C PRO A 36 29.62 -9.52 -12.93
N THR A 37 30.67 -9.86 -13.67
CA THR A 37 30.76 -10.87 -14.74
C THR A 37 29.52 -11.75 -14.93
N HIS A 38 28.79 -11.54 -16.02
CA HIS A 38 28.15 -12.65 -16.73
C HIS A 38 29.25 -13.47 -17.41
N GLN A 39 29.44 -14.68 -16.91
CA GLN A 39 30.28 -15.70 -17.50
C GLN A 39 29.76 -16.04 -18.92
N PRO A 40 30.64 -16.21 -19.92
CA PRO A 40 30.24 -16.85 -21.16
C PRO A 40 29.74 -18.26 -20.83
N ALA A 41 28.54 -18.59 -21.28
CA ALA A 41 28.04 -19.96 -21.24
C ALA A 41 29.08 -20.90 -21.87
N ALA A 42 29.28 -22.04 -21.21
CA ALA A 42 30.36 -22.98 -21.44
C ALA A 42 30.55 -23.34 -22.93
N ASP A 43 31.82 -23.31 -23.36
CA ASP A 43 32.31 -23.90 -24.60
C ASP A 43 31.90 -25.38 -24.65
N HIS A 44 30.81 -25.69 -25.35
CA HIS A 44 30.66 -27.01 -25.93
C HIS A 44 31.64 -27.12 -27.09
N GLN A 45 32.76 -27.80 -26.83
CA GLN A 45 33.70 -28.28 -27.83
C GLN A 45 32.93 -28.93 -28.98
N THR A 46 32.84 -28.21 -30.09
CA THR A 46 32.47 -28.82 -31.37
C THR A 46 33.69 -29.59 -31.85
N GLY A 47 33.60 -30.92 -31.80
CA GLY A 47 34.50 -31.76 -32.56
C GLY A 47 34.50 -31.33 -34.03
N GLU A 48 35.69 -31.28 -34.63
CA GLU A 48 35.84 -31.22 -36.08
C GLU A 48 35.06 -32.37 -36.71
N SER A 49 33.86 -32.09 -37.21
CA SER A 49 33.12 -33.03 -38.05
C SER A 49 33.53 -32.82 -39.50
N THR A 50 34.28 -33.79 -40.00
CA THR A 50 34.46 -34.14 -41.40
C THR A 50 33.19 -33.93 -42.22
N VAL A 51 33.32 -33.42 -43.45
CA VAL A 51 32.24 -33.23 -44.43
C VAL A 51 31.43 -34.52 -44.58
N THR A 52 30.29 -34.58 -43.89
CA THR A 52 29.29 -35.64 -44.04
C THR A 52 28.54 -35.39 -45.34
N GLU A 53 28.38 -36.42 -46.18
CA GLU A 53 27.48 -36.36 -47.33
C GLU A 53 26.10 -35.81 -46.90
N MET A 54 25.54 -34.88 -47.66
CA MET A 54 24.27 -34.25 -47.34
C MET A 54 23.15 -35.31 -47.30
N PRO A 55 22.32 -35.36 -46.25
CA PRO A 55 21.40 -36.48 -46.01
C PRO A 55 20.38 -36.62 -47.15
N LYS A 56 20.22 -37.85 -47.64
CA LYS A 56 19.40 -38.15 -48.84
C LYS A 56 18.02 -38.69 -48.46
N SER A 57 17.92 -39.44 -47.36
CA SER A 57 16.66 -40.01 -46.87
C SER A 57 15.93 -39.10 -45.87
N ARG A 58 14.62 -39.31 -45.70
CA ARG A 58 13.78 -38.59 -44.74
C ARG A 58 14.31 -38.76 -43.31
N GLU A 59 14.64 -40.00 -42.93
CA GLU A 59 15.13 -40.34 -41.59
C GLU A 59 16.47 -39.69 -41.27
N GLU A 60 17.42 -39.65 -42.23
CA GLU A 60 18.70 -38.95 -42.05
C GLU A 60 18.51 -37.45 -41.84
N LYS A 61 17.56 -36.83 -42.56
CA LYS A 61 17.23 -35.40 -42.39
C LYS A 61 16.65 -35.13 -41.00
N ILE A 62 15.75 -35.99 -40.51
CA ILE A 62 15.20 -35.89 -39.16
C ILE A 62 16.30 -36.00 -38.10
N GLN A 63 17.22 -36.97 -38.25
CA GLN A 63 18.33 -37.13 -37.32
C GLN A 63 19.27 -35.90 -37.31
N LEU A 64 19.55 -35.34 -38.49
CA LEU A 64 20.35 -34.12 -38.59
C LEU A 64 19.66 -32.91 -37.97
N LEU A 65 18.35 -32.72 -38.20
CA LEU A 65 17.62 -31.61 -37.57
C LEU A 65 17.58 -31.77 -36.05
N LYS A 66 17.33 -32.99 -35.56
CA LYS A 66 17.34 -33.28 -34.12
C LYS A 66 18.70 -33.02 -33.47
N SER A 67 19.81 -33.24 -34.17
CA SER A 67 21.15 -32.93 -33.64
C SER A 67 21.49 -31.44 -33.64
N MET A 68 20.75 -30.62 -34.39
CA MET A 68 20.89 -29.15 -34.40
C MET A 68 20.04 -28.46 -33.32
N ILE A 69 19.07 -29.16 -32.74
CA ILE A 69 18.20 -28.62 -31.70
C ILE A 69 18.91 -28.75 -30.34
N PRO A 70 19.08 -27.67 -29.58
CA PRO A 70 19.72 -27.71 -28.26
C PRO A 70 18.90 -28.52 -27.25
N GLU A 71 19.58 -29.09 -26.26
CA GLU A 71 18.91 -29.77 -25.14
C GLU A 71 17.93 -28.82 -24.43
N GLY A 72 16.73 -29.30 -24.15
CA GLY A 72 15.64 -28.50 -23.56
C GLY A 72 14.62 -27.94 -24.57
N LEU A 73 14.98 -27.81 -25.85
CA LEU A 73 14.06 -27.34 -26.90
C LEU A 73 13.33 -28.52 -27.57
N THR A 74 12.28 -29.04 -26.92
CA THR A 74 11.57 -30.22 -27.45
C THR A 74 10.32 -29.89 -28.26
N LYS A 75 9.77 -28.69 -28.10
CA LYS A 75 8.56 -28.22 -28.77
C LYS A 75 8.59 -26.70 -28.92
N LEU A 76 7.74 -26.18 -29.81
CA LEU A 76 7.57 -24.74 -29.94
C LEU A 76 6.94 -24.18 -28.67
N PRO A 77 7.42 -23.03 -28.16
CA PRO A 77 6.82 -22.39 -26.99
C PRO A 77 5.39 -21.94 -27.30
N GLU A 78 4.50 -22.15 -26.33
CA GLU A 78 3.08 -21.76 -26.38
C GLU A 78 2.70 -20.87 -25.19
N THR A 79 3.30 -21.11 -24.02
CA THR A 79 3.03 -20.34 -22.80
C THR A 79 4.09 -19.27 -22.57
N ALA A 80 3.76 -18.25 -21.77
CA ALA A 80 4.75 -17.22 -21.41
C ALA A 80 5.97 -17.83 -20.69
N GLU A 81 5.72 -18.81 -19.81
CA GLU A 81 6.76 -19.57 -19.10
C GLU A 81 7.69 -20.32 -20.04
N GLU A 82 7.15 -20.92 -21.09
CA GLU A 82 7.97 -21.59 -22.09
C GLU A 82 8.84 -20.61 -22.89
N PHE A 83 8.41 -19.36 -23.09
CA PHE A 83 9.23 -18.34 -23.76
C PHE A 83 10.40 -17.85 -22.91
N TYR A 84 10.19 -17.51 -21.63
CA TYR A 84 11.27 -17.00 -20.78
C TYR A 84 12.15 -18.10 -20.18
N ASN A 85 11.71 -19.36 -20.16
CA ASN A 85 12.56 -20.50 -19.80
C ASN A 85 13.27 -21.15 -20.99
N LEU A 86 13.04 -20.64 -22.21
CA LEU A 86 13.72 -21.13 -23.40
C LEU A 86 15.20 -20.71 -23.35
N PRO A 87 16.15 -21.65 -23.44
CA PRO A 87 17.57 -21.27 -23.48
C PRO A 87 17.85 -20.38 -24.70
N PRO A 88 18.66 -19.31 -24.54
CA PRO A 88 19.02 -18.46 -25.66
C PRO A 88 19.73 -19.26 -26.74
N GLY A 89 19.35 -18.99 -27.99
CA GLY A 89 19.97 -19.58 -29.15
C GLY A 89 21.42 -19.11 -29.30
N ARG A 90 22.19 -19.87 -30.08
CA ARG A 90 23.63 -19.62 -30.31
C ARG A 90 23.97 -18.17 -30.69
N PHE A 91 23.06 -17.50 -31.37
CA PHE A 91 23.22 -16.15 -31.93
C PHE A 91 22.27 -15.12 -31.29
N ALA A 92 21.70 -15.43 -30.12
CA ALA A 92 20.82 -14.53 -29.38
C ALA A 92 21.48 -13.17 -29.07
N GLY A 93 20.67 -12.11 -28.97
CA GLY A 93 21.11 -10.77 -28.58
C GLY A 93 21.79 -9.96 -29.70
N VAL A 94 22.17 -10.59 -30.81
CA VAL A 94 22.84 -9.92 -31.93
C VAL A 94 22.02 -10.02 -33.23
N PRO A 95 21.70 -8.89 -33.89
CA PRO A 95 21.01 -8.90 -35.19
C PRO A 95 21.79 -9.64 -36.27
N TYR A 96 21.08 -10.37 -37.14
CA TYR A 96 21.66 -11.22 -38.20
C TYR A 96 22.76 -10.49 -38.99
N GLY A 97 22.49 -9.25 -39.43
CA GLY A 97 23.42 -8.47 -40.24
C GLY A 97 24.75 -8.14 -39.57
N HIS A 98 24.86 -8.21 -38.24
CA HIS A 98 26.11 -7.94 -37.53
C HIS A 98 27.05 -9.14 -37.44
N GLN A 99 26.53 -10.37 -37.63
CA GLN A 99 27.28 -11.62 -37.48
C GLN A 99 26.96 -12.63 -38.61
N TYR A 100 26.51 -12.12 -39.76
CA TYR A 100 26.00 -12.91 -40.88
C TYR A 100 26.98 -14.01 -41.33
N LYS A 101 28.30 -13.76 -41.32
CA LYS A 101 29.29 -14.75 -41.78
C LYS A 101 29.24 -16.06 -40.99
N GLU A 102 29.08 -15.96 -39.67
CA GLU A 102 29.06 -17.12 -38.79
C GLU A 102 27.70 -17.82 -38.83
N ILE A 103 26.62 -17.03 -38.87
CA ILE A 103 25.26 -17.55 -39.06
C ILE A 103 25.17 -18.34 -40.37
N GLU A 104 25.60 -17.76 -41.48
CA GLU A 104 25.53 -18.37 -42.81
C GLU A 104 26.35 -19.67 -42.89
N LYS A 105 27.50 -19.75 -42.22
CA LYS A 105 28.31 -20.98 -42.12
C LYS A 105 27.55 -22.11 -41.41
N VAL A 106 26.72 -21.78 -40.42
CA VAL A 106 25.88 -22.76 -39.73
C VAL A 106 24.65 -23.12 -40.59
N LEU A 107 23.99 -22.13 -41.20
CA LEU A 107 22.83 -22.35 -42.07
C LEU A 107 23.15 -23.23 -43.29
N GLN A 108 24.39 -23.18 -43.81
CA GLN A 108 24.85 -24.08 -44.88
C GLN A 108 24.82 -25.57 -44.51
N GLN A 109 24.81 -25.89 -43.21
CA GLN A 109 24.78 -27.28 -42.74
C GLN A 109 23.36 -27.81 -42.63
N PHE A 110 22.34 -26.95 -42.73
CA PHE A 110 20.95 -27.38 -42.67
C PHE A 110 20.59 -28.23 -43.89
N PRO A 111 19.79 -29.30 -43.73
CA PRO A 111 19.42 -30.15 -44.85
C PRO A 111 18.51 -29.43 -45.84
N ASN A 112 18.64 -29.74 -47.13
CA ASN A 112 17.59 -29.43 -48.09
C ASN A 112 16.36 -30.32 -47.81
N ILE A 113 15.17 -29.73 -47.78
CA ILE A 113 13.89 -30.41 -47.62
C ILE A 113 12.94 -30.04 -48.77
N GLU A 114 12.51 -31.03 -49.55
CA GLU A 114 11.54 -30.87 -50.63
C GLU A 114 10.18 -31.42 -50.18
N ASN A 115 9.11 -30.64 -50.36
CA ASN A 115 7.74 -31.00 -49.96
C ASN A 115 7.65 -31.60 -48.54
N PRO A 116 8.18 -30.92 -47.50
CA PRO A 116 8.23 -31.47 -46.16
C PRO A 116 6.83 -31.69 -45.58
N ASP A 117 6.72 -32.74 -44.76
CA ASP A 117 5.60 -32.94 -43.85
C ASP A 117 5.71 -32.01 -42.62
N VAL A 118 4.67 -32.03 -41.77
CA VAL A 118 4.59 -31.16 -40.59
C VAL A 118 5.72 -31.42 -39.60
N GLU A 119 6.12 -32.69 -39.40
CA GLU A 119 7.19 -33.06 -38.47
C GLU A 119 8.53 -32.44 -38.90
N ILE A 120 8.86 -32.51 -40.18
CA ILE A 120 10.10 -31.91 -40.70
C ILE A 120 10.06 -30.39 -40.58
N LEU A 121 8.92 -29.74 -40.87
CA LEU A 121 8.79 -28.29 -40.73
C LEU A 121 8.99 -27.84 -39.28
N ASP A 122 8.37 -28.54 -38.33
CA ASP A 122 8.50 -28.23 -36.90
C ASP A 122 9.94 -28.43 -36.43
N LEU A 123 10.59 -29.55 -36.79
CA LEU A 123 12.00 -29.79 -36.46
C LEU A 123 12.93 -28.75 -37.09
N TYR A 124 12.64 -28.31 -38.31
CA TYR A 124 13.42 -27.28 -38.98
C TYR A 124 13.30 -25.94 -38.26
N TYR A 125 12.08 -25.56 -37.88
CA TYR A 125 11.84 -24.32 -37.15
C TYR A 125 12.45 -24.37 -35.74
N LEU A 126 12.38 -25.53 -35.05
CA LEU A 126 13.06 -25.75 -33.77
C LEU A 126 14.58 -25.61 -33.90
N ALA A 127 15.18 -26.13 -34.97
CA ALA A 127 16.61 -25.96 -35.22
C ALA A 127 16.97 -24.47 -35.45
N LEU A 128 16.11 -23.70 -36.12
CA LEU A 128 16.29 -22.24 -36.26
C LEU A 128 16.11 -21.50 -34.93
N LEU A 129 15.17 -21.91 -34.07
CA LEU A 129 15.08 -21.39 -32.70
C LEU A 129 16.35 -21.72 -31.89
N GLY A 130 16.93 -22.91 -32.07
CA GLY A 130 18.24 -23.24 -31.47
C GLY A 130 19.37 -22.27 -31.85
N LEU A 131 19.23 -21.55 -32.97
CA LEU A 131 20.14 -20.49 -33.38
C LEU A 131 19.73 -19.12 -32.85
N PHE A 132 18.43 -18.79 -32.89
CA PHE A 132 17.97 -17.40 -32.79
C PHE A 132 17.03 -17.10 -31.62
N ALA A 133 16.65 -18.10 -30.81
CA ALA A 133 15.83 -17.92 -29.64
C ALA A 133 16.43 -16.82 -28.75
N GLU A 134 15.63 -15.81 -28.44
CA GLU A 134 16.11 -14.69 -27.63
C GLU A 134 15.93 -14.96 -26.13
N ASP A 135 16.82 -14.38 -25.32
CA ASP A 135 16.70 -14.40 -23.86
C ASP A 135 15.61 -13.42 -23.42
N TYR A 136 14.39 -13.93 -23.20
CA TYR A 136 13.23 -13.14 -22.80
C TYR A 136 13.28 -12.82 -21.30
N PRO A 137 12.91 -11.59 -20.89
CA PRO A 137 12.93 -11.24 -19.47
C PRO A 137 11.91 -12.07 -18.69
N GLU A 138 12.32 -12.56 -17.51
CA GLU A 138 11.46 -13.26 -16.57
C GLU A 138 10.72 -12.25 -15.65
N PRO A 139 9.43 -12.47 -15.32
CA PRO A 139 8.69 -11.56 -14.44
C PRO A 139 9.01 -11.73 -12.94
N GLU A 140 9.75 -12.76 -12.52
CA GLU A 140 9.92 -13.14 -11.11
C GLU A 140 10.54 -12.02 -10.27
N GLU A 141 11.56 -11.34 -10.77
CA GLU A 141 12.19 -10.23 -10.05
C GLU A 141 11.19 -9.09 -9.78
N ILE A 142 10.40 -8.72 -10.79
CA ILE A 142 9.37 -7.68 -10.66
C ILE A 142 8.29 -8.13 -9.67
N ILE A 143 7.85 -9.38 -9.74
CA ILE A 143 6.88 -9.96 -8.80
C ILE A 143 7.43 -9.90 -7.37
N ASN A 144 8.69 -10.29 -7.17
CA ASN A 144 9.34 -10.27 -5.87
C ASN A 144 9.49 -8.85 -5.34
N GLN A 145 9.89 -7.90 -6.17
CA GLN A 145 9.96 -6.49 -5.79
C GLN A 145 8.58 -5.93 -5.38
N ILE A 146 7.51 -6.27 -6.10
CA ILE A 146 6.15 -5.88 -5.75
C ILE A 146 5.73 -6.51 -4.41
N LYS A 147 6.01 -7.81 -4.20
CA LYS A 147 5.67 -8.54 -2.97
C LYS A 147 6.50 -8.13 -1.74
N LEU A 148 7.80 -7.84 -1.91
CA LEU A 148 8.71 -7.42 -0.83
C LEU A 148 8.29 -6.07 -0.25
N THR A 149 7.60 -5.25 -1.02
CA THR A 149 7.01 -3.99 -0.54
C THR A 149 5.72 -4.16 0.28
N SER A 150 5.19 -5.38 0.44
CA SER A 150 3.93 -5.64 1.15
C SER A 150 4.05 -5.93 2.65
N PHE A 151 5.24 -5.95 3.25
CA PHE A 151 5.37 -6.25 4.68
C PHE A 151 6.31 -5.28 5.38
N GLY A 152 5.69 -4.26 5.97
CA GLY A 152 6.32 -3.33 6.89
C GLY A 152 5.28 -2.80 7.87
N SER A 153 4.82 -3.65 8.78
CA SER A 153 4.17 -3.19 10.01
C SER A 153 4.80 -3.93 11.21
N PRO A 154 5.16 -3.23 12.30
CA PRO A 154 5.61 -3.88 13.52
C PRO A 154 4.44 -4.57 14.23
N ASP A 155 4.62 -5.84 14.60
CA ASP A 155 3.69 -6.63 15.40
C ASP A 155 3.28 -5.90 16.70
N MET A 156 1.98 -5.83 16.98
CA MET A 156 1.40 -5.51 18.30
C MET A 156 0.10 -6.30 18.52
N ASP A 157 0.13 -7.22 19.49
CA ASP A 157 -0.98 -8.07 19.94
C ASP A 157 -1.93 -7.34 20.92
N ASP A 158 -3.00 -6.69 20.45
CA ASP A 158 -4.22 -6.46 21.26
C ASP A 158 -5.49 -6.20 20.39
N PRO A 159 -6.45 -7.15 20.33
CA PRO A 159 -7.67 -7.03 19.51
C PRO A 159 -8.64 -5.92 19.91
N ARG A 160 -8.46 -5.25 21.05
CA ARG A 160 -9.40 -4.24 21.58
C ARG A 160 -9.23 -2.85 20.99
N TYR A 161 -8.21 -2.63 20.17
CA TYR A 161 -7.86 -1.33 19.60
C TYR A 161 -8.09 -1.22 18.08
N GLN A 162 -8.95 -2.09 17.51
CA GLN A 162 -9.37 -2.01 16.12
C GLN A 162 -10.55 -1.03 15.98
N PHE A 163 -10.38 0.06 15.22
CA PHE A 163 -11.40 1.09 15.09
C PHE A 163 -11.92 1.33 13.67
N LYS A 164 -13.20 1.72 13.63
CA LYS A 164 -14.14 1.55 12.52
C LYS A 164 -14.75 2.88 12.06
N GLU A 165 -15.64 2.82 11.07
CA GLU A 165 -16.13 3.94 10.23
C GLU A 165 -16.58 5.23 10.98
N GLN A 166 -17.02 5.16 12.24
CA GLN A 166 -17.56 6.32 13.00
C GLN A 166 -16.79 6.59 14.29
N TYR A 167 -16.49 7.87 14.61
CA TYR A 167 -15.78 8.28 15.83
C TYR A 167 -16.66 9.15 16.73
N ASN A 168 -16.94 8.66 17.93
CA ASN A 168 -17.90 9.25 18.88
C ASN A 168 -17.23 9.50 20.22
N VAL A 169 -17.35 10.72 20.73
CA VAL A 169 -16.85 11.12 22.05
C VAL A 169 -18.01 11.56 22.91
N MET A 170 -18.25 10.87 24.02
CA MET A 170 -19.23 11.23 25.02
C MET A 170 -18.53 11.77 26.26
N ILE A 171 -18.72 13.05 26.54
CA ILE A 171 -18.21 13.69 27.75
C ILE A 171 -19.28 13.53 28.84
N VAL A 172 -18.90 12.92 29.96
CA VAL A 172 -19.76 12.68 31.12
C VAL A 172 -19.23 13.54 32.26
N LEU A 173 -19.89 14.67 32.49
CA LEU A 173 -19.43 15.71 33.41
C LEU A 173 -20.20 15.66 34.73
N ASP A 174 -19.44 15.62 35.82
CA ASP A 174 -19.93 15.83 37.18
C ASP A 174 -20.34 17.29 37.39
N ALA A 175 -21.57 17.49 37.86
CA ALA A 175 -22.09 18.79 38.30
C ALA A 175 -22.66 18.72 39.71
N SER A 176 -22.17 17.80 40.54
CA SER A 176 -22.43 17.78 41.98
C SER A 176 -21.91 19.05 42.67
N GLY A 177 -22.35 19.29 43.91
CA GLY A 177 -22.03 20.51 44.65
C GLY A 177 -20.53 20.78 44.82
N SER A 178 -19.70 19.72 44.92
CA SER A 178 -18.24 19.83 45.07
C SER A 178 -17.56 20.52 43.90
N MET A 179 -18.12 20.42 42.69
CA MET A 179 -17.62 21.11 41.50
C MET A 179 -17.77 22.63 41.57
N GLY A 180 -18.51 23.15 42.56
CA GLY A 180 -18.56 24.57 42.90
C GLY A 180 -17.35 25.06 43.71
N HIS A 181 -16.49 24.16 44.19
CA HIS A 181 -15.28 24.54 44.90
C HIS A 181 -14.25 25.18 43.97
N MET A 182 -13.41 26.02 44.56
CA MET A 182 -12.35 26.71 43.84
C MET A 182 -11.22 25.74 43.44
N ALA A 183 -10.74 25.87 42.21
CA ALA A 183 -9.50 25.30 41.70
C ALA A 183 -8.70 26.45 41.07
N GLY A 184 -7.70 26.93 41.80
CA GLY A 184 -6.99 28.16 41.42
C GLY A 184 -7.89 29.40 41.46
N GLY A 185 -7.95 30.15 40.36
CA GLY A 185 -8.67 31.43 40.26
C GLY A 185 -10.17 31.34 39.92
N LYS A 186 -10.71 30.13 39.72
CA LYS A 186 -12.11 29.90 39.34
C LYS A 186 -12.65 28.61 39.96
N THR A 187 -13.93 28.32 39.79
CA THR A 187 -14.52 27.06 40.23
C THR A 187 -14.07 25.89 39.34
N ARG A 188 -14.06 24.67 39.89
CA ARG A 188 -13.81 23.44 39.11
C ARG A 188 -14.77 23.32 37.94
N MET A 189 -16.04 23.67 38.12
CA MET A 189 -17.02 23.68 37.04
C MET A 189 -16.65 24.64 35.91
N GLU A 190 -16.20 25.86 36.22
CA GLU A 190 -15.78 26.82 35.19
C GLU A 190 -14.57 26.31 34.41
N ALA A 191 -13.57 25.76 35.09
CA ALA A 191 -12.40 25.17 34.45
C ALA A 191 -12.78 23.97 33.56
N ALA A 192 -13.64 23.06 34.03
CA ALA A 192 -14.11 21.93 33.25
C ALA A 192 -14.87 22.37 31.99
N LYS A 193 -15.77 23.37 32.11
CA LYS A 193 -16.53 23.90 30.96
C LYS A 193 -15.61 24.53 29.91
N GLU A 194 -14.58 25.26 30.32
CA GLU A 194 -13.61 25.84 29.37
C GLU A 194 -12.79 24.77 28.65
N ALA A 195 -12.27 23.78 29.37
CA ALA A 195 -11.50 22.72 28.75
C ALA A 195 -12.34 21.85 27.80
N ILE A 196 -13.59 21.57 28.14
CA ILE A 196 -14.54 20.89 27.25
C ILE A 196 -14.72 21.65 25.93
N ARG A 197 -14.78 23.00 25.97
CA ARG A 197 -14.88 23.80 24.74
C ARG A 197 -13.64 23.65 23.87
N SER A 198 -12.45 23.76 24.48
CA SER A 198 -11.18 23.63 23.78
C SER A 198 -11.07 22.25 23.12
N PHE A 199 -11.29 21.19 23.90
CA PHE A 199 -11.25 19.82 23.44
C PHE A 199 -12.27 19.53 22.34
N ALA A 200 -13.53 19.94 22.51
CA ALA A 200 -14.55 19.69 21.49
C ALA A 200 -14.23 20.42 20.16
N ALA A 201 -13.59 21.58 20.22
CA ALA A 201 -13.16 22.35 19.05
C ALA A 201 -11.96 21.72 18.32
N SER A 202 -11.14 20.93 19.01
CA SER A 202 -9.94 20.32 18.45
C SER A 202 -10.13 18.90 17.92
N LEU A 203 -11.28 18.29 18.18
CA LEU A 203 -11.65 17.01 17.61
C LEU A 203 -11.57 17.05 16.06
N PRO A 204 -11.12 15.96 15.41
CA PRO A 204 -10.96 15.93 13.97
C PRO A 204 -12.29 16.02 13.22
N ASP A 205 -12.27 16.55 11.99
CA ASP A 205 -13.43 16.61 11.11
C ASP A 205 -14.11 15.24 10.96
N GLY A 206 -15.43 15.21 11.13
CA GLY A 206 -16.24 13.98 11.12
C GLY A 206 -16.36 13.27 12.48
N ALA A 207 -15.68 13.73 13.53
CA ALA A 207 -15.94 13.31 14.90
C ALA A 207 -17.32 13.81 15.37
N ARG A 208 -17.98 13.01 16.21
CA ARG A 208 -19.21 13.39 16.91
C ARG A 208 -18.92 13.55 18.39
N VAL A 209 -19.44 14.62 18.98
CA VAL A 209 -19.30 14.93 20.40
C VAL A 209 -20.67 14.96 21.07
N GLY A 210 -20.74 14.44 22.29
CA GLY A 210 -21.90 14.43 23.17
C GLY A 210 -21.51 14.94 24.55
N LEU A 211 -22.46 15.56 25.25
CA LEU A 211 -22.30 15.99 26.64
C LEU A 211 -23.47 15.48 27.47
N ARG A 212 -23.15 14.65 28.44
CA ARG A 212 -24.02 14.18 29.51
C ARG A 212 -23.59 14.79 30.83
N VAL A 213 -24.55 15.23 31.62
CA VAL A 213 -24.32 15.89 32.91
C VAL A 213 -25.13 15.22 34.00
N TYR A 214 -24.50 14.97 35.14
CA TYR A 214 -25.15 14.37 36.31
C TYR A 214 -24.89 15.22 37.57
N GLY A 215 -25.70 15.03 38.61
CA GLY A 215 -25.56 15.78 39.87
C GLY A 215 -25.98 17.26 39.81
N HIS A 216 -26.50 17.76 38.69
CA HIS A 216 -26.92 19.15 38.53
C HIS A 216 -28.32 19.48 39.10
N GLU A 217 -29.06 18.46 39.57
CA GLU A 217 -30.43 18.59 40.07
C GLU A 217 -30.50 18.44 41.60
N GLY A 218 -31.39 19.21 42.22
CA GLY A 218 -31.58 19.22 43.68
C GLY A 218 -30.51 20.03 44.40
N THR A 219 -30.16 19.61 45.61
CA THR A 219 -29.09 20.19 46.44
C THR A 219 -28.29 19.07 47.10
N GLY A 220 -27.17 19.40 47.74
CA GLY A 220 -26.40 18.47 48.57
C GLY A 220 -27.09 18.05 49.88
N ALA A 221 -28.33 18.48 50.14
CA ALA A 221 -29.09 18.03 51.30
C ALA A 221 -29.63 16.61 51.11
N GLU A 222 -29.69 15.83 52.18
CA GLU A 222 -30.24 14.45 52.16
C GLU A 222 -31.70 14.39 51.67
N ALA A 223 -32.49 15.44 51.93
CA ALA A 223 -33.88 15.53 51.45
C ALA A 223 -33.99 15.51 49.91
N ASP A 224 -32.97 16.02 49.21
CA ASP A 224 -32.92 16.07 47.74
C ASP A 224 -32.13 14.91 47.12
N LYS A 225 -31.53 14.04 47.94
CA LYS A 225 -30.66 12.96 47.47
C LYS A 225 -31.36 12.03 46.49
N ALA A 226 -32.58 11.60 46.80
CA ALA A 226 -33.36 10.75 45.89
C ALA A 226 -33.61 11.42 44.53
N ARG A 227 -33.88 12.74 44.52
CA ARG A 227 -34.05 13.50 43.28
C ARG A 227 -32.73 13.59 42.51
N SER A 228 -31.65 13.98 43.17
CA SER A 228 -30.35 14.17 42.54
C SER A 228 -29.78 12.87 41.97
N CYS A 229 -29.85 11.79 42.75
CA CYS A 229 -29.38 10.47 42.37
C CYS A 229 -30.20 9.81 41.24
N SER A 230 -31.38 10.34 40.91
CA SER A 230 -32.20 9.85 39.79
C SER A 230 -31.90 10.55 38.45
N LYS A 231 -30.98 11.52 38.43
CA LYS A 231 -30.81 12.46 37.31
C LYS A 231 -29.43 12.38 36.67
N SER A 232 -29.45 12.09 35.37
CA SER A 232 -28.34 12.20 34.44
C SER A 232 -28.95 12.54 33.08
N ASP A 233 -28.60 13.69 32.52
CA ASP A 233 -29.27 14.25 31.36
C ASP A 233 -28.29 14.55 30.23
N VAL A 234 -28.72 14.32 28.99
CA VAL A 234 -27.97 14.71 27.79
C VAL A 234 -28.21 16.19 27.54
N MET A 235 -27.18 17.01 27.79
CA MET A 235 -27.24 18.45 27.55
C MET A 235 -26.86 18.80 26.11
N TYR A 236 -26.00 18.00 25.49
CA TYR A 236 -25.63 18.11 24.08
C TYR A 236 -25.69 16.71 23.45
N PRO A 237 -26.64 16.45 22.53
CA PRO A 237 -26.75 15.13 21.91
C PRO A 237 -25.54 14.84 21.02
N LEU A 238 -25.22 13.57 20.84
CA LEU A 238 -24.08 13.13 20.05
C LEU A 238 -24.24 13.57 18.58
N GLN A 239 -23.50 14.60 18.18
CA GLN A 239 -23.58 15.23 16.86
C GLN A 239 -22.23 15.80 16.45
N ALA A 240 -22.09 16.22 15.19
CA ALA A 240 -20.91 16.96 14.75
C ALA A 240 -20.75 18.23 15.59
N TYR A 241 -19.51 18.58 15.94
CA TYR A 241 -19.23 19.73 16.79
C TYR A 241 -19.88 21.02 16.27
N ASP A 242 -20.58 21.71 17.16
CA ASP A 242 -21.27 22.97 16.92
C ASP A 242 -21.05 23.84 18.16
N GLN A 243 -20.17 24.84 18.02
CA GLN A 243 -19.73 25.69 19.11
C GLN A 243 -20.91 26.37 19.82
N GLN A 244 -21.83 26.96 19.07
CA GLN A 244 -22.94 27.74 19.64
C GLN A 244 -23.91 26.85 20.44
N LYS A 245 -24.21 25.66 19.91
CA LYS A 245 -25.06 24.70 20.63
C LYS A 245 -24.38 24.14 21.87
N LEU A 246 -23.07 23.86 21.80
CA LEU A 246 -22.33 23.36 22.96
C LEU A 246 -22.25 24.42 24.06
N ASP A 247 -21.99 25.68 23.70
CA ASP A 247 -21.98 26.79 24.65
C ASP A 247 -23.34 26.97 25.33
N SER A 248 -24.42 26.85 24.55
CA SER A 248 -25.79 26.91 25.07
C SER A 248 -26.09 25.75 26.01
N ALA A 249 -25.58 24.54 25.73
CA ALA A 249 -25.71 23.38 26.62
C ALA A 249 -24.94 23.57 27.93
N LEU A 250 -23.69 24.03 27.87
CA LEU A 250 -22.85 24.29 29.04
C LEU A 250 -23.41 25.38 29.95
N ALA A 251 -24.23 26.31 29.44
CA ALA A 251 -24.85 27.37 30.25
C ALA A 251 -26.07 26.92 31.09
N GLN A 252 -26.65 25.74 30.80
CA GLN A 252 -27.94 25.33 31.37
C GLN A 252 -27.88 24.78 32.79
N PHE A 253 -26.70 24.44 33.30
CA PHE A 253 -26.53 23.77 34.59
C PHE A 253 -25.46 24.43 35.48
N LYS A 254 -25.61 24.22 36.78
CA LYS A 254 -24.69 24.66 37.84
C LYS A 254 -24.39 23.51 38.80
N PRO A 255 -23.26 23.56 39.54
CA PRO A 255 -22.96 22.61 40.60
C PRO A 255 -24.04 22.62 41.67
N ALA A 256 -24.58 21.47 42.08
CA ALA A 256 -25.66 21.45 43.05
C ALA A 256 -25.75 20.19 43.93
N GLY A 257 -26.01 19.04 43.33
CA GLY A 257 -26.51 17.85 43.99
C GLY A 257 -25.44 16.81 44.33
N TRP A 258 -25.85 15.55 44.27
CA TRP A 258 -25.09 14.35 44.62
C TRP A 258 -24.43 13.74 43.37
N THR A 259 -23.59 12.72 43.56
CA THR A 259 -22.65 12.19 42.55
C THR A 259 -23.03 10.76 42.10
N PRO A 260 -24.02 10.58 41.20
CA PRO A 260 -24.41 9.28 40.64
C PRO A 260 -23.56 8.85 39.41
N ILE A 261 -22.28 8.49 39.61
CA ILE A 261 -21.36 8.08 38.53
C ILE A 261 -21.85 6.80 37.84
N ALA A 262 -22.27 5.79 38.61
CA ALA A 262 -22.75 4.51 38.11
C ALA A 262 -23.92 4.71 37.14
N LEU A 263 -24.93 5.49 37.55
CA LEU A 263 -26.06 5.84 36.68
C LEU A 263 -25.62 6.60 35.43
N ALA A 264 -24.68 7.54 35.57
CA ALA A 264 -24.21 8.34 34.45
C ALA A 264 -23.50 7.49 33.39
N LEU A 265 -22.68 6.52 33.80
CA LEU A 265 -22.02 5.58 32.89
C LEU A 265 -23.02 4.63 32.22
N GLU A 266 -24.00 4.09 32.95
CA GLU A 266 -25.08 3.28 32.38
C GLU A 266 -25.88 4.04 31.31
N GLN A 267 -26.18 5.32 31.55
CA GLN A 267 -26.92 6.14 30.59
C GLN A 267 -26.05 6.58 29.41
N ALA A 268 -24.75 6.81 29.63
CA ALA A 268 -23.81 7.09 28.54
C ALA A 268 -23.69 5.89 27.59
N GLN A 269 -23.72 4.66 28.10
CA GLN A 269 -23.81 3.46 27.27
C GLN A 269 -25.07 3.49 26.39
N LYS A 270 -26.23 3.84 26.97
CA LYS A 270 -27.50 3.93 26.23
C LYS A 270 -27.47 4.96 25.10
N ASP A 271 -26.86 6.11 25.34
CA ASP A 271 -26.69 7.15 24.30
C ASP A 271 -25.85 6.66 23.12
N LEU A 272 -24.97 5.70 23.38
CA LEU A 272 -24.04 5.12 22.41
C LEU A 272 -24.56 3.79 21.80
N GLU A 273 -25.73 3.29 22.20
CA GLU A 273 -26.24 1.97 21.76
C GLU A 273 -26.39 1.82 20.24
N ALA A 274 -26.69 2.93 19.54
CA ALA A 274 -26.80 2.97 18.09
C ALA A 274 -25.43 2.83 17.39
N TYR A 275 -24.33 2.99 18.12
CA TYR A 275 -22.96 3.03 17.62
C TYR A 275 -22.21 1.80 18.15
N LYS A 276 -22.51 0.64 17.59
CA LYS A 276 -21.87 -0.61 18.02
C LYS A 276 -20.37 -0.55 17.81
N GLY A 277 -19.60 -1.07 18.77
CA GLY A 277 -18.15 -1.23 18.69
C GLY A 277 -17.71 -2.03 17.47
N GLU A 278 -18.64 -2.82 16.90
CA GLU A 278 -18.73 -3.38 15.54
C GLU A 278 -18.21 -2.46 14.42
N LYS A 279 -18.67 -1.20 14.44
CA LYS A 279 -18.55 -0.20 13.36
C LYS A 279 -18.18 1.20 13.83
N SER A 280 -18.05 1.41 15.14
CA SER A 280 -17.82 2.72 15.73
C SER A 280 -16.73 2.67 16.81
N THR A 281 -15.90 3.70 16.83
CA THR A 281 -15.10 4.09 17.97
C THR A 281 -15.92 4.90 18.94
N ASN A 282 -16.10 4.40 20.16
CA ASN A 282 -16.78 5.14 21.22
C ASN A 282 -15.79 5.42 22.35
N ILE A 283 -15.67 6.68 22.74
CA ILE A 283 -14.84 7.12 23.86
C ILE A 283 -15.73 7.86 24.85
N ILE A 284 -15.62 7.51 26.12
CA ILE A 284 -16.26 8.21 27.22
C ILE A 284 -15.17 8.93 28.02
N TYR A 285 -15.30 10.25 28.17
CA TYR A 285 -14.49 11.02 29.12
C TYR A 285 -15.33 11.31 30.36
N LEU A 286 -15.08 10.59 31.45
CA LEU A 286 -15.68 10.86 32.75
C LEU A 286 -14.86 11.92 33.47
N VAL A 287 -15.45 13.08 33.74
CA VAL A 287 -14.83 14.17 34.50
C VAL A 287 -15.53 14.27 35.85
N SER A 288 -14.82 14.01 36.96
CA SER A 288 -15.40 14.03 38.31
C SER A 288 -14.40 14.48 39.37
N ASP A 289 -14.91 15.11 40.44
CA ASP A 289 -14.12 15.55 41.59
C ASP A 289 -14.41 14.78 42.90
N GLY A 290 -15.18 13.70 42.84
CA GLY A 290 -15.66 13.00 44.03
C GLY A 290 -15.90 11.49 43.90
N ILE A 291 -16.26 10.88 45.03
CA ILE A 291 -16.72 9.48 45.11
C ILE A 291 -18.17 9.34 44.65
N GLU A 292 -18.59 8.11 44.39
CA GLU A 292 -19.99 7.78 44.18
C GLU A 292 -20.76 7.97 45.50
N THR A 293 -21.87 8.72 45.47
CA THR A 293 -22.62 9.04 46.69
C THR A 293 -24.10 8.63 46.64
N CYS A 294 -24.50 7.95 45.57
CA CYS A 294 -25.88 7.54 45.31
C CYS A 294 -26.14 6.04 45.44
N GLY A 295 -25.16 5.28 45.94
CA GLY A 295 -25.29 3.86 46.26
C GLY A 295 -25.11 2.91 45.08
N GLY A 296 -24.66 3.40 43.92
CA GLY A 296 -24.26 2.56 42.79
C GLY A 296 -22.85 1.99 42.94
N ASP A 297 -22.49 1.07 42.06
CA ASP A 297 -21.11 0.56 41.92
C ASP A 297 -20.53 0.98 40.56
N PRO A 298 -19.78 2.09 40.51
CA PRO A 298 -19.26 2.62 39.25
C PRO A 298 -18.18 1.72 38.64
N VAL A 299 -17.48 0.91 39.44
CA VAL A 299 -16.44 -0.02 38.97
C VAL A 299 -17.10 -1.22 38.29
N GLN A 300 -18.16 -1.76 38.88
CA GLN A 300 -18.96 -2.82 38.27
C GLN A 300 -19.58 -2.35 36.95
N VAL A 301 -20.16 -1.15 36.92
CA VAL A 301 -20.73 -0.58 35.69
C VAL A 301 -19.66 -0.36 34.63
N ALA A 302 -18.49 0.19 34.98
CA ALA A 302 -17.38 0.38 34.06
C ALA A 302 -16.91 -0.94 33.41
N LYS A 303 -16.87 -2.03 34.19
CA LYS A 303 -16.57 -3.36 33.67
C LYS A 303 -17.64 -3.84 32.69
N GLN A 304 -18.93 -3.66 33.02
CA GLN A 304 -20.04 -4.02 32.14
C GLN A 304 -20.01 -3.22 30.83
N LEU A 305 -19.66 -1.93 30.90
CA LEU A 305 -19.48 -1.08 29.72
C LEU A 305 -18.40 -1.65 28.80
N ALA A 306 -17.24 -2.00 29.33
CA ALA A 306 -16.14 -2.58 28.54
C ALA A 306 -16.50 -3.90 27.87
N ASP A 307 -17.42 -4.67 28.46
CA ASP A 307 -17.91 -5.94 27.94
C ASP A 307 -19.20 -5.81 27.10
N SER A 308 -19.72 -4.59 26.90
CA SER A 308 -20.93 -4.31 26.11
C SER A 308 -20.66 -4.28 24.61
N ASP A 309 -21.69 -4.44 23.76
CA ASP A 309 -21.52 -4.32 22.29
C ASP A 309 -21.07 -2.93 21.81
N VAL A 310 -21.13 -1.91 22.68
CA VAL A 310 -20.65 -0.55 22.40
C VAL A 310 -19.12 -0.47 22.59
N THR A 311 -18.57 -1.33 23.46
CA THR A 311 -17.16 -1.42 23.84
C THR A 311 -16.46 -0.05 23.97
N PRO A 312 -17.00 0.92 24.75
CA PRO A 312 -16.41 2.24 24.82
C PRO A 312 -15.10 2.22 25.62
N ILE A 313 -14.12 3.02 25.19
CA ILE A 313 -12.94 3.33 25.99
C ILE A 313 -13.33 4.40 27.01
N VAL A 314 -13.25 4.12 28.30
CA VAL A 314 -13.59 5.09 29.35
C VAL A 314 -12.33 5.70 29.95
N ASN A 315 -12.02 6.93 29.56
CA ASN A 315 -10.98 7.74 30.17
C ASN A 315 -11.58 8.52 31.34
N VAL A 316 -10.89 8.52 32.49
CA VAL A 316 -11.35 9.16 33.72
C VAL A 316 -10.40 10.28 34.10
N VAL A 317 -10.95 11.49 34.23
CA VAL A 317 -10.28 12.70 34.66
C VAL A 317 -10.75 13.04 36.07
N GLY A 318 -9.87 12.81 37.05
CA GLY A 318 -10.11 13.20 38.44
C GLY A 318 -9.68 14.65 38.67
N PHE A 319 -10.60 15.51 39.08
CA PHE A 319 -10.33 16.95 39.24
C PHE A 319 -10.27 17.39 40.70
N GLY A 320 -9.07 17.68 41.22
CA GLY A 320 -8.92 18.14 42.61
C GLY A 320 -9.48 17.15 43.65
N VAL A 321 -9.34 15.85 43.35
CA VAL A 321 -9.88 14.73 44.14
C VAL A 321 -9.02 14.42 45.35
N ASP A 322 -9.66 13.95 46.42
CA ASP A 322 -8.95 13.38 47.58
C ASP A 322 -8.53 11.92 47.33
N GLY A 323 -7.80 11.34 48.29
CA GLY A 323 -7.23 10.00 48.13
C GLY A 323 -8.26 8.87 48.01
N GLU A 324 -9.49 9.05 48.50
CA GLU A 324 -10.55 8.05 48.36
C GLU A 324 -11.21 8.12 46.98
N ALA A 325 -11.57 9.33 46.55
CA ALA A 325 -12.09 9.60 45.22
C ALA A 325 -11.10 9.16 44.12
N GLN A 326 -9.81 9.44 44.29
CA GLN A 326 -8.77 9.00 43.36
C GLN A 326 -8.73 7.47 43.21
N ARG A 327 -8.82 6.71 44.31
CA ARG A 327 -8.79 5.24 44.24
C ARG A 327 -10.00 4.70 43.49
N GLN A 328 -11.19 5.22 43.76
CA GLN A 328 -12.42 4.80 43.08
C GLN A 328 -12.35 5.12 41.59
N LEU A 329 -12.01 6.37 41.21
CA LEU A 329 -11.94 6.81 39.82
C LEU A 329 -10.86 6.07 39.02
N LYS A 330 -9.73 5.75 39.65
CA LYS A 330 -8.71 4.90 39.04
C LYS A 330 -9.22 3.49 38.78
N ALA A 331 -9.92 2.89 39.76
CA ALA A 331 -10.52 1.57 39.60
C ALA A 331 -11.57 1.53 38.49
N VAL A 332 -12.34 2.61 38.31
CA VAL A 332 -13.28 2.78 37.19
C VAL A 332 -12.55 2.75 35.85
N ALA A 333 -11.48 3.55 35.69
CA ALA A 333 -10.69 3.57 34.46
C ALA A 333 -10.08 2.19 34.14
N GLU A 334 -9.48 1.54 35.14
CA GLU A 334 -8.88 0.21 35.01
C GLU A 334 -9.93 -0.85 34.61
N ALA A 335 -11.10 -0.84 35.27
CA ALA A 335 -12.19 -1.76 34.97
C ALA A 335 -12.74 -1.58 33.54
N ALA A 336 -12.78 -0.34 33.06
CA ALA A 336 -13.15 -0.02 31.68
C ALA A 336 -11.99 -0.12 30.67
N LYS A 337 -10.80 -0.57 31.11
CA LYS A 337 -9.59 -0.67 30.28
C LYS A 337 -9.15 0.67 29.65
N GLY A 338 -9.53 1.78 30.27
CA GLY A 338 -9.12 3.13 29.87
C GLY A 338 -8.04 3.71 30.78
N ARG A 339 -7.83 5.03 30.69
CA ARG A 339 -6.78 5.73 31.43
C ARG A 339 -7.35 6.60 32.54
N TYR A 340 -6.65 6.67 33.66
CA TYR A 340 -6.92 7.60 34.74
C TYR A 340 -5.89 8.71 34.75
N VAL A 341 -6.35 9.95 34.83
CA VAL A 341 -5.51 11.15 34.97
C VAL A 341 -6.01 11.97 36.15
N LEU A 342 -5.07 12.47 36.95
CA LEU A 342 -5.33 13.39 38.05
C LEU A 342 -4.89 14.79 37.62
N ILE A 343 -5.81 15.76 37.72
CA ILE A 343 -5.55 17.17 37.40
C ILE A 343 -5.86 18.05 38.62
N GLN A 344 -5.12 19.14 38.78
CA GLN A 344 -5.27 20.12 39.87
C GLN A 344 -5.84 21.45 39.39
N ASP A 345 -5.63 21.80 38.12
CA ASP A 345 -6.14 23.03 37.52
C ASP A 345 -6.49 22.87 36.03
N GLN A 346 -6.98 23.97 35.43
CA GLN A 346 -7.37 24.00 34.01
C GLN A 346 -6.20 23.71 33.08
N LYS A 347 -4.99 24.20 33.40
CA LYS A 347 -3.85 24.12 32.49
C LYS A 347 -3.41 22.68 32.32
N GLU A 348 -3.46 21.90 33.39
CA GLU A 348 -3.24 20.45 33.33
C GLU A 348 -4.35 19.74 32.53
N LEU A 349 -5.61 20.16 32.65
CA LEU A 349 -6.70 19.61 31.83
C LEU A 349 -6.55 19.96 30.34
N GLU A 350 -6.08 21.17 30.02
CA GLU A 350 -5.78 21.60 28.65
C GLU A 350 -4.57 20.86 28.10
N GLU A 351 -3.49 20.69 28.88
CA GLU A 351 -2.30 19.95 28.47
C GLU A 351 -2.59 18.47 28.17
N GLU A 352 -3.49 17.84 28.93
CA GLU A 352 -3.94 16.46 28.66
C GLU A 352 -4.73 16.37 27.35
N PHE A 353 -5.53 17.38 27.02
CA PHE A 353 -6.22 17.45 25.74
C PHE A 353 -5.28 17.83 24.57
N GLU A 354 -4.28 18.69 24.78
CA GLU A 354 -3.27 19.06 23.78
C GLU A 354 -2.31 17.90 23.45
N GLN A 355 -1.97 17.04 24.42
CA GLN A 355 -1.15 15.85 24.17
C GLN A 355 -1.84 14.88 23.20
N ALA A 356 -3.17 14.74 23.29
CA ALA A 356 -3.96 13.97 22.33
C ALA A 356 -3.86 14.58 20.91
N GLU A 357 -3.86 15.91 20.79
CA GLU A 357 -3.74 16.62 19.51
C GLU A 357 -2.33 16.54 18.88
N GLU A 358 -1.26 16.59 19.67
CA GLU A 358 0.11 16.49 19.13
C GLU A 358 0.38 15.09 18.56
N ILE A 359 -0.09 14.06 19.25
CA ILE A 359 -0.03 12.68 18.77
C ILE A 359 -0.80 12.57 17.45
N ALA A 360 -2.01 13.13 17.37
CA ALA A 360 -2.80 13.15 16.14
C ALA A 360 -2.06 13.83 14.97
N ARG A 361 -1.38 14.95 15.21
CA ARG A 361 -0.59 15.65 14.17
C ARG A 361 0.61 14.83 13.66
N LYS A 362 1.37 14.18 14.55
CA LYS A 362 2.54 13.36 14.17
C LYS A 362 2.13 12.19 13.28
N TRP A 363 1.06 11.54 13.62
CA TRP A 363 0.54 10.45 12.82
C TRP A 363 -0.06 10.92 11.49
N ARG A 364 -0.63 12.13 11.41
CA ARG A 364 -1.08 12.71 10.12
C ARG A 364 0.10 12.88 9.17
N LYS A 365 1.19 13.45 9.68
CA LYS A 365 2.43 13.58 8.92
C LYS A 365 2.99 12.22 8.49
N TRP A 366 2.92 11.21 9.36
CA TRP A 366 3.31 9.84 9.02
C TRP A 366 2.44 9.27 7.90
N LYS A 367 1.11 9.38 8.00
CA LYS A 367 0.18 8.88 6.97
C LYS A 367 0.45 9.53 5.63
N ASP A 368 0.62 10.85 5.60
CA ASP A 368 0.89 11.59 4.36
C ASP A 368 2.20 11.13 3.72
N GLY A 369 3.27 10.95 4.53
CA GLY A 369 4.55 10.42 4.08
C GLY A 369 4.46 8.98 3.58
N ALA A 370 3.86 8.09 4.35
CA ALA A 370 3.71 6.67 3.98
C ALA A 370 2.84 6.51 2.72
N SER A 371 1.78 7.31 2.57
CA SER A 371 0.93 7.29 1.37
C SER A 371 1.70 7.80 0.15
N HIS A 372 2.53 8.82 0.31
CA HIS A 372 3.42 9.31 -0.74
C HIS A 372 4.44 8.25 -1.16
N ASP A 373 5.07 7.58 -0.21
CA ASP A 373 6.03 6.50 -0.49
C ASP A 373 5.37 5.32 -1.22
N ALA A 374 4.16 4.92 -0.79
CA ALA A 374 3.38 3.89 -1.46
C ALA A 374 3.04 4.29 -2.91
N PHE A 375 2.62 5.53 -3.13
CA PHE A 375 2.34 6.05 -4.48
C PHE A 375 3.61 6.12 -5.34
N SER A 376 4.72 6.61 -4.78
CA SER A 376 5.99 6.70 -5.51
C SER A 376 6.50 5.32 -5.93
N LYS A 377 6.37 4.31 -5.07
CA LYS A 377 6.71 2.91 -5.38
C LYS A 377 5.80 2.33 -6.45
N HIS A 378 4.49 2.57 -6.34
CA HIS A 378 3.51 2.15 -7.33
C HIS A 378 3.87 2.70 -8.73
N LEU A 379 4.27 3.97 -8.79
CA LEU A 379 4.70 4.62 -10.02
C LEU A 379 6.01 4.02 -10.57
N SER A 380 7.02 3.81 -9.72
CA SER A 380 8.30 3.23 -10.14
C SER A 380 8.12 1.78 -10.64
N GLN A 381 7.32 0.98 -9.94
CA GLN A 381 6.96 -0.38 -10.37
C GLN A 381 6.21 -0.36 -11.70
N GLY A 382 5.33 0.61 -11.91
CA GLY A 382 4.66 0.83 -13.20
C GLY A 382 5.66 1.08 -14.34
N LEU A 383 6.73 1.84 -14.09
CA LEU A 383 7.81 2.06 -15.07
C LEU A 383 8.62 0.79 -15.35
N GLU A 384 8.91 -0.03 -14.34
CA GLU A 384 9.61 -1.31 -14.56
C GLU A 384 8.78 -2.29 -15.39
N ILE A 385 7.47 -2.37 -15.14
CA ILE A 385 6.55 -3.19 -15.95
C ILE A 385 6.52 -2.71 -17.40
N LEU A 386 6.58 -1.39 -17.64
CA LEU A 386 6.68 -0.85 -18.99
C LEU A 386 8.00 -1.24 -19.66
N ARG A 387 9.14 -1.14 -18.95
CA ARG A 387 10.45 -1.57 -19.47
C ARG A 387 10.46 -3.04 -19.83
N PHE A 388 9.94 -3.90 -18.94
CA PHE A 388 9.75 -5.32 -19.18
C PHE A 388 9.02 -5.59 -20.50
N GLY A 389 7.89 -4.91 -20.72
CA GLY A 389 7.11 -5.01 -21.95
C GLY A 389 7.87 -4.56 -23.20
N PHE A 390 8.63 -3.47 -23.09
CA PHE A 390 9.48 -2.98 -24.19
C PHE A 390 10.59 -3.97 -24.53
N ASP A 391 11.27 -4.53 -23.53
CA ASP A 391 12.36 -5.48 -23.70
C ASP A 391 11.85 -6.79 -24.30
N TRP A 392 10.78 -7.36 -23.76
CA TRP A 392 10.12 -8.53 -24.35
C TRP A 392 9.76 -8.29 -25.82
N GLY A 393 9.13 -7.14 -26.11
CA GLY A 393 8.76 -6.79 -27.48
C GLY A 393 9.97 -6.60 -28.40
N LYS A 394 11.09 -6.08 -27.88
CA LYS A 394 12.35 -5.93 -28.62
C LYS A 394 12.96 -7.29 -28.94
N LYS A 395 13.02 -8.19 -27.96
CA LYS A 395 13.49 -9.57 -28.10
C LYS A 395 12.70 -10.31 -29.17
N GLY A 396 11.37 -10.29 -29.09
CA GLY A 396 10.51 -10.90 -30.11
C GLY A 396 10.70 -10.35 -31.53
N ARG A 397 10.89 -9.04 -31.69
CA ARG A 397 11.19 -8.47 -33.01
C ARG A 397 12.54 -8.91 -33.55
N GLN A 398 13.54 -9.07 -32.68
CA GLN A 398 14.87 -9.47 -33.08
C GLN A 398 14.94 -10.94 -33.47
N GLU A 399 14.31 -11.82 -32.69
CA GLU A 399 14.14 -13.24 -33.03
C GLU A 399 13.46 -13.39 -34.40
N SER A 400 12.31 -12.72 -34.58
CA SER A 400 11.56 -12.72 -35.84
C SER A 400 12.40 -12.23 -37.02
N TYR A 401 13.18 -11.14 -36.83
CA TYR A 401 14.07 -10.60 -37.84
C TYR A 401 15.20 -11.57 -38.21
N ASN A 402 15.82 -12.22 -37.22
CA ASN A 402 16.90 -13.17 -37.45
C ASN A 402 16.40 -14.43 -38.17
N ILE A 403 15.26 -14.98 -37.74
CA ILE A 403 14.61 -16.11 -38.40
C ILE A 403 14.22 -15.75 -39.84
N PHE A 404 13.57 -14.61 -40.05
CA PHE A 404 13.21 -14.17 -41.41
C PHE A 404 14.44 -13.96 -42.30
N SER A 405 15.52 -13.38 -41.77
CA SER A 405 16.77 -13.23 -42.52
C SER A 405 17.39 -14.58 -42.91
N SER A 406 17.26 -15.60 -42.06
CA SER A 406 17.69 -16.96 -42.38
C SER A 406 16.88 -17.57 -43.52
N PHE A 407 15.57 -17.30 -43.59
CA PHE A 407 14.73 -17.75 -44.71
C PHE A 407 15.20 -17.18 -46.05
N LEU A 408 15.51 -15.88 -46.10
CA LEU A 408 16.03 -15.23 -47.30
C LEU A 408 17.36 -15.84 -47.75
N TYR A 409 18.23 -16.19 -46.80
CA TYR A 409 19.51 -16.85 -47.11
C TYR A 409 19.30 -18.27 -47.66
N LEU A 410 18.49 -19.08 -46.98
CA LEU A 410 18.22 -20.47 -47.36
C LEU A 410 17.55 -20.56 -48.73
N GLU A 411 16.63 -19.64 -49.05
CA GLU A 411 16.03 -19.51 -50.39
C GLU A 411 17.07 -19.10 -51.43
N GLY A 412 17.87 -18.06 -51.14
CA GLY A 412 18.89 -17.54 -52.07
C GLY A 412 20.04 -18.50 -52.35
N LYS A 413 20.26 -19.49 -51.48
CA LYS A 413 21.22 -20.60 -51.68
C LYS A 413 20.59 -21.87 -52.25
N GLU A 414 19.30 -21.82 -52.59
CA GLU A 414 18.53 -22.96 -53.09
C GLU A 414 18.58 -24.17 -52.14
N ILE A 415 18.80 -23.93 -50.84
CA ILE A 415 18.72 -24.96 -49.79
C ILE A 415 17.26 -25.29 -49.52
N LEU A 416 16.39 -24.27 -49.54
CA LEU A 416 14.94 -24.41 -49.41
C LEU A 416 14.24 -23.80 -50.61
N ASP A 417 13.18 -24.46 -51.08
CA ASP A 417 12.31 -23.91 -52.11
C ASP A 417 11.30 -22.92 -51.52
N LYS A 418 10.79 -22.02 -52.37
CA LYS A 418 9.86 -20.97 -51.98
C LYS A 418 8.57 -21.47 -51.30
N SER A 419 8.06 -22.65 -51.69
CA SER A 419 6.85 -23.22 -51.07
C SER A 419 7.12 -23.69 -49.65
N THR A 420 8.31 -24.23 -49.39
CA THR A 420 8.76 -24.60 -48.05
C THR A 420 8.98 -23.37 -47.18
N ILE A 421 9.62 -22.31 -47.70
CA ILE A 421 9.76 -21.02 -47.00
C ILE A 421 8.39 -20.46 -46.59
N THR A 422 7.41 -20.47 -47.50
CA THR A 422 6.05 -19.98 -47.20
C THR A 422 5.44 -20.70 -46.00
N LYS A 423 5.62 -22.03 -45.89
CA LYS A 423 5.12 -22.81 -44.73
C LYS A 423 5.86 -22.47 -43.44
N LEU A 424 7.17 -22.25 -43.49
CA LEU A 424 7.96 -21.84 -42.32
C LEU A 424 7.60 -20.41 -41.88
N GLU A 425 7.26 -19.51 -42.81
CA GLU A 425 6.75 -18.19 -42.50
C GLU A 425 5.40 -18.24 -41.76
N GLU A 426 4.51 -19.17 -42.10
CA GLU A 426 3.26 -19.40 -41.35
C GLU A 426 3.53 -19.76 -39.89
N ILE A 427 4.50 -20.67 -39.63
CA ILE A 427 4.94 -21.02 -38.27
C ILE A 427 5.51 -19.79 -37.57
N LYS A 428 6.39 -19.03 -38.23
CA LYS A 428 6.98 -17.79 -37.70
C LYS A 428 5.91 -16.78 -37.31
N ASN A 429 4.93 -16.54 -38.18
CA ASN A 429 3.87 -15.58 -37.93
C ASN A 429 2.96 -15.99 -36.75
N LYS A 430 2.74 -17.30 -36.58
CA LYS A 430 2.03 -17.84 -35.41
C LYS A 430 2.83 -17.60 -34.13
N GLN A 431 4.14 -17.86 -34.15
CA GLN A 431 5.03 -17.60 -33.01
C GLN A 431 5.12 -16.12 -32.66
N ASP A 432 5.28 -15.23 -33.65
CA ASP A 432 5.27 -13.78 -33.43
C ASP A 432 3.99 -13.29 -32.73
N LYS A 433 2.84 -13.84 -33.13
CA LYS A 433 1.55 -13.54 -32.50
C LYS A 433 1.51 -14.00 -31.05
N LEU A 434 1.96 -15.23 -30.79
CA LEU A 434 2.03 -15.78 -29.43
C LEU A 434 2.95 -14.95 -28.54
N ILE A 435 4.14 -14.57 -29.01
CA ILE A 435 5.09 -13.72 -28.28
C ILE A 435 4.42 -12.41 -27.83
N GLN A 436 3.65 -11.76 -28.72
CA GLN A 436 2.94 -10.52 -28.38
C GLN A 436 1.77 -10.77 -27.41
N GLU A 437 1.02 -11.86 -27.58
CA GLU A 437 -0.07 -12.22 -26.68
C GLU A 437 0.45 -12.53 -25.27
N ARG A 438 1.51 -13.35 -25.15
CA ARG A 438 2.13 -13.71 -23.88
C ARG A 438 2.72 -12.50 -23.17
N ARG A 439 3.35 -11.57 -23.90
CA ARG A 439 3.78 -10.28 -23.37
C ARG A 439 2.62 -9.50 -22.75
N ASN A 440 1.54 -9.33 -23.50
CA ASN A 440 0.40 -8.53 -23.06
C ASN A 440 -0.28 -9.15 -21.83
N GLU A 441 -0.35 -10.48 -21.77
CA GLU A 441 -0.85 -11.22 -20.60
C GLU A 441 0.02 -10.96 -19.36
N LEU A 442 1.35 -11.09 -19.47
CA LEU A 442 2.28 -10.82 -18.37
C LEU A 442 2.23 -9.36 -17.92
N GLU A 443 2.25 -8.41 -18.84
CA GLU A 443 2.11 -6.98 -18.50
C GLU A 443 0.80 -6.69 -17.75
N THR A 444 -0.31 -7.29 -18.20
CA THR A 444 -1.62 -7.11 -17.56
C THR A 444 -1.62 -7.72 -16.16
N PHE A 445 -1.05 -8.91 -16.00
CA PHE A 445 -0.89 -9.55 -14.70
C PHE A 445 -0.06 -8.68 -13.74
N LEU A 446 1.09 -8.18 -14.18
CA LEU A 446 1.97 -7.35 -13.37
C LEU A 446 1.33 -6.01 -13.00
N LYS A 447 0.60 -5.36 -13.92
CA LYS A 447 -0.16 -4.12 -13.65
C LYS A 447 -1.23 -4.36 -12.58
N ASN A 448 -2.03 -5.41 -12.73
CA ASN A 448 -3.05 -5.77 -11.75
C ASN A 448 -2.44 -6.10 -10.37
N LEU A 449 -1.29 -6.77 -10.33
CA LEU A 449 -0.57 -7.06 -9.09
C LEU A 449 -0.07 -5.77 -8.41
N ASN A 450 0.50 -4.84 -9.18
CA ASN A 450 0.95 -3.54 -8.69
C ASN A 450 -0.23 -2.69 -8.16
N ASP A 451 -1.33 -2.60 -8.91
CA ASP A 451 -2.54 -1.86 -8.50
C ASP A 451 -3.14 -2.42 -7.20
N LYS A 452 -3.24 -3.75 -7.12
CA LYS A 452 -3.75 -4.43 -5.92
C LYS A 452 -2.86 -4.17 -4.71
N THR A 453 -1.55 -4.31 -4.87
CA THR A 453 -0.58 -4.11 -3.78
C THR A 453 -0.58 -2.67 -3.27
N TYR A 454 -0.69 -1.70 -4.18
CA TYR A 454 -0.84 -0.29 -3.82
C TYR A 454 -2.13 -0.04 -3.02
N THR A 455 -3.24 -0.63 -3.45
CA THR A 455 -4.53 -0.50 -2.75
C THR A 455 -4.44 -1.06 -1.33
N GLU A 456 -3.91 -2.27 -1.17
CA GLU A 456 -3.71 -2.92 0.14
C GLU A 456 -2.77 -2.10 1.05
N ALA A 457 -1.71 -1.50 0.50
CA ALA A 457 -0.80 -0.65 1.26
C ALA A 457 -1.49 0.63 1.77
N ILE A 458 -2.32 1.27 0.94
CA ILE A 458 -3.09 2.46 1.35
C ILE A 458 -4.13 2.10 2.41
N GLU A 459 -4.80 0.95 2.28
CA GLU A 459 -5.72 0.44 3.29
C GLU A 459 -5.01 0.22 4.64
N ALA A 460 -3.84 -0.43 4.63
CA ALA A 460 -3.04 -0.66 5.84
C ALA A 460 -2.55 0.65 6.48
N ILE A 461 -2.06 1.61 5.68
CA ILE A 461 -1.65 2.93 6.17
C ILE A 461 -2.83 3.65 6.83
N ASN A 462 -4.00 3.61 6.19
CA ASN A 462 -5.21 4.22 6.74
C ASN A 462 -5.65 3.53 8.03
N GLN A 463 -5.60 2.21 8.09
CA GLN A 463 -5.90 1.45 9.29
C GLN A 463 -4.96 1.86 10.44
N GLN A 464 -3.65 1.80 10.23
CA GLN A 464 -2.64 2.16 11.24
C GLN A 464 -2.75 3.62 11.70
N TYR A 465 -3.00 4.55 10.77
CA TYR A 465 -3.27 5.95 11.10
C TYR A 465 -4.50 6.06 12.01
N ASN A 466 -5.61 5.42 11.62
CA ASN A 466 -6.85 5.44 12.38
C ASN A 466 -6.68 4.82 13.77
N GLU A 467 -5.88 3.77 13.92
CA GLU A 467 -5.56 3.12 15.20
C GLU A 467 -4.81 4.04 16.19
N ASN A 468 -4.12 5.08 15.71
CA ASN A 468 -3.17 5.83 16.53
C ASN A 468 -3.36 7.35 16.63
N VAL A 469 -4.19 7.96 15.76
CA VAL A 469 -4.45 9.42 15.73
C VAL A 469 -5.75 9.79 16.42
N LYS A 470 -6.74 8.92 16.28
CA LYS A 470 -8.06 9.05 16.92
C LYS A 470 -7.96 8.53 18.37
N LYS A 471 -6.95 8.98 19.13
CA LYS A 471 -6.77 8.70 20.55
C LYS A 471 -7.11 9.93 21.36
#